data_AF-A0A0Q4CI98-F1
#
_entry.id   AF-A0A0Q4CI98-F1
#
_cell.length_a   1.000
_cell.length_b   1.000
_cell.length_c   1.000
_cell.angle_alpha   90.00
_cell.angle_beta   90.00
_cell.angle_gamma   90.00
#
_symmetry.space_group_name_H-M   'P 1'
#
loop_
_entity.id
_entity.type
_entity.pdbx_description
1 polymer ?
#
loop_
_entity_poly.entity_id
_entity_poly.type
_entity_poly.pdbx_seq_one_letter_code
_entity_poly.pdbx_strand_id
1 'polypeptide(L)' 'MPIDALSSPRAAARAIYDACYPSDDWARFGFDETERYGTVDYRQAVDAAQQARCVLAAKGEQLTLAVMP' A
#
# COMPACT_ATOMS: atom_id res chain seq x y z
N MET A 1 0.69 -2.80 19.14
CA MET A 1 -0.22 -2.60 18.00
C MET A 1 -0.67 -3.96 17.50
N PRO A 2 -1.98 -4.19 17.26
CA PRO A 2 -2.45 -5.48 16.76
C PRO A 2 -1.96 -5.67 15.32
N ILE A 3 -1.48 -6.89 15.03
CA ILE A 3 -0.88 -7.30 13.76
C ILE A 3 -1.91 -7.10 12.61
N ASP A 4 -3.19 -7.18 12.94
CA ASP A 4 -4.32 -7.11 12.02
C ASP A 4 -4.54 -5.73 11.39
N ALA A 5 -4.10 -4.64 12.04
CA ALA A 5 -4.19 -3.30 11.49
C ALA A 5 -3.17 -3.03 10.35
N LEU A 6 -2.07 -3.79 10.34
CA LEU A 6 -1.07 -3.82 9.25
C LEU A 6 -1.44 -4.82 8.13
N SER A 7 -2.44 -5.68 8.36
CA SER A 7 -2.82 -6.76 7.43
C SER A 7 -3.66 -6.30 6.23
N SER A 8 -4.07 -5.03 6.17
CA SER A 8 -4.80 -4.50 5.01
C SER A 8 -3.83 -4.05 3.91
N PRO A 9 -4.04 -4.44 2.63
CA PRO A 9 -3.27 -3.92 1.50
C PRO A 9 -3.22 -2.38 1.45
N ARG A 10 -4.29 -1.72 1.91
CA ARG A 10 -4.33 -0.25 2.01
C ARG A 10 -3.37 0.29 3.06
N ALA A 11 -3.26 -0.36 4.22
CA ALA A 11 -2.36 0.07 5.29
C ALA A 11 -0.89 -0.06 4.87
N ALA A 12 -0.55 -1.14 4.17
CA ALA A 12 0.77 -1.32 3.57
C ALA A 12 1.06 -0.27 2.47
N ALA A 13 0.09 0.00 1.60
CA ALA A 13 0.23 1.06 0.60
C ALA A 13 0.42 2.44 1.23
N ARG A 14 -0.30 2.77 2.31
CA ARG A 14 -0.11 4.01 3.07
C ARG A 14 1.29 4.11 3.65
N ALA A 15 1.77 3.04 4.30
CA ALA A 15 3.11 3.02 4.88
C ALA A 15 4.22 3.21 3.83
N ILE A 16 4.06 2.62 2.64
CA ILE A 16 5.00 2.79 1.52
C ILE A 16 4.92 4.23 0.98
N TYR A 17 3.71 4.76 0.80
CA TYR A 17 3.51 6.13 0.34
C TYR A 17 4.16 7.15 1.28
N ASP A 18 3.87 7.06 2.58
CA ASP A 18 4.40 7.96 3.60
C ASP A 18 5.94 7.86 3.70
N ALA A 19 6.52 6.69 3.41
CA ALA A 19 7.98 6.53 3.36
C ALA A 19 8.62 7.21 2.12
N CYS A 20 7.93 7.22 0.99
CA CYS A 20 8.35 7.93 -0.23
C CYS A 20 8.14 9.44 -0.14
N TYR A 21 7.11 9.87 0.60
CA TYR A 21 6.67 11.25 0.73
C TYR A 21 6.61 11.66 2.21
N PRO A 22 7.77 11.81 2.89
CA PRO A 22 7.83 11.98 4.34
C PRO A 22 7.36 13.35 4.84
N SER A 23 7.09 14.30 3.94
CA SER A 23 6.61 15.66 4.24
C SER A 23 5.72 16.16 3.10
N ASP A 24 4.84 17.10 3.40
CA ASP A 24 3.87 17.70 2.46
C ASP A 24 4.55 18.43 1.28
N ASP A 25 5.83 18.82 1.40
CA ASP A 25 6.59 19.44 0.30
C ASP A 25 7.02 18.43 -0.78
N TRP A 26 7.00 17.13 -0.48
CA TRP A 26 7.45 16.08 -1.39
C TRP A 26 6.35 15.54 -2.30
N ALA A 27 5.09 15.73 -1.92
CA ALA A 27 3.93 15.26 -2.65
C ALA A 27 2.91 16.38 -2.89
N ARG A 28 2.23 16.34 -4.04
CA ARG A 28 1.17 17.29 -4.34
C ARG A 28 -0.10 17.08 -3.48
N PHE A 29 -0.28 15.86 -2.98
CA PHE A 29 -1.51 15.39 -2.35
C PHE A 29 -1.14 14.43 -1.21
N GLY A 30 -1.96 14.34 -0.16
CA GLY A 30 -1.83 13.28 0.83
C GLY A 30 -2.35 11.94 0.27
N PHE A 31 -2.05 10.84 0.96
CA PHE A 31 -2.44 9.50 0.50
C PHE A 31 -3.93 9.38 0.19
N ASP A 32 -4.81 9.92 1.05
CA ASP A 32 -6.26 9.81 0.88
C ASP A 32 -6.77 10.60 -0.35
N GLU A 33 -6.17 11.75 -0.66
CA GLU A 33 -6.42 12.46 -1.92
C GLU A 33 -5.87 11.68 -3.12
N THR A 34 -4.66 11.13 -3.03
CA THR A 34 -4.06 10.35 -4.13
C THR A 34 -4.87 9.11 -4.48
N GLU A 35 -5.49 8.48 -3.48
CA GLU A 35 -6.45 7.39 -3.66
C GLU A 35 -7.71 7.88 -4.36
N ARG A 36 -8.33 8.95 -3.83
CA ARG A 36 -9.57 9.51 -4.39
C ARG A 36 -9.43 9.85 -5.87
N TYR A 37 -8.29 10.41 -6.26
CA TYR A 37 -8.01 10.80 -7.64
C TYR A 37 -7.42 9.67 -8.49
N GLY A 38 -7.12 8.50 -7.90
CA GLY A 38 -6.47 7.41 -8.61
C GLY A 38 -5.17 7.87 -9.27
N THR A 39 -4.31 8.57 -8.53
CA THR A 39 -3.05 9.09 -9.08
C THR A 39 -2.06 7.96 -9.39
N VAL A 40 -0.99 8.30 -10.13
CA VAL A 40 0.11 7.35 -10.39
C VAL A 40 0.77 6.93 -9.08
N ASP A 41 1.03 7.87 -8.17
CA ASP A 41 1.70 7.61 -6.90
C ASP A 41 0.91 6.63 -6.02
N TYR A 42 -0.42 6.80 -5.98
CA TYR A 42 -1.29 5.85 -5.27
C TYR A 42 -1.22 4.44 -5.87
N ARG A 43 -1.33 4.31 -7.20
CA ARG A 43 -1.24 2.99 -7.86
C ARG A 43 0.11 2.33 -7.61
N GLN A 44 1.20 3.09 -7.70
CA GLN A 44 2.54 2.58 -7.42
C GLN A 44 2.70 2.10 -5.98
N ALA A 45 2.16 2.83 -5.01
CA ALA A 45 2.17 2.40 -3.61
C ALA A 45 1.38 1.10 -3.38
N VAL A 46 0.22 0.95 -4.05
CA VAL A 46 -0.57 -0.28 -4.01
C VAL A 46 0.17 -1.45 -4.66
N ASP A 47 0.76 -1.25 -5.84
CA ASP A 47 1.52 -2.29 -6.54
C ASP A 47 2.73 -2.72 -5.71
N ALA A 48 3.45 -1.77 -5.11
CA ALA A 48 4.58 -2.05 -4.22
C ALA A 48 4.14 -2.82 -2.97
N ALA A 49 2.99 -2.49 -2.39
CA ALA A 49 2.43 -3.23 -1.25
C ALA A 49 2.12 -4.69 -1.62
N GLN A 50 1.54 -4.92 -2.79
CA GLN A 50 1.27 -6.27 -3.30
C GLN A 50 2.56 -7.05 -3.55
N GLN A 51 3.56 -6.42 -4.17
CA GLN A 51 4.87 -7.03 -4.41
C GLN A 51 5.59 -7.37 -3.11
N ALA A 52 5.61 -6.45 -2.14
CA ALA A 52 6.22 -6.68 -0.83
C ALA A 52 5.56 -7.88 -0.13
N ARG A 53 4.23 -7.99 -0.19
CA ARG A 53 3.50 -9.14 0.33
C ARG A 53 3.91 -10.45 -0.37
N CYS A 54 4.08 -10.45 -1.69
CA CYS A 54 4.55 -11.63 -2.43
C CYS A 54 5.98 -12.03 -2.05
N VAL A 55 6.88 -11.07 -1.85
CA VAL A 55 8.29 -11.33 -1.48
C VAL A 55 8.41 -11.87 -0.05
N LEU A 56 7.57 -11.36 0.86
CA LEU A 56 7.60 -11.72 2.28
C LEU A 56 6.78 -12.97 2.62
N ALA A 57 5.92 -13.43 1.71
CA ALA A 57 5.12 -14.63 1.91
C ALA A 57 6.01 -15.86 2.16
N ALA A 58 5.66 -16.64 3.17
CA ALA A 58 6.41 -17.86 3.49
C ALA A 58 6.24 -18.91 2.36
N LYS A 59 7.23 -19.77 2.18
CA LYS A 59 7.11 -20.89 1.24
C LYS A 59 5.93 -21.79 1.64
N GLY A 60 4.93 -21.90 0.76
CA GLY A 60 3.70 -22.66 1.01
C GLY A 60 2.53 -21.82 1.53
N GLU A 61 2.71 -20.52 1.75
CA GLU A 61 1.62 -19.62 2.08
C GLU A 61 0.79 -19.30 0.82
N GLN A 62 -0.51 -19.62 0.86
CA GLN A 62 -1.44 -19.22 -0.19
C GLN A 62 -1.97 -17.83 0.10
N LEU A 63 -1.54 -16.85 -0.69
CA LEU A 63 -2.05 -15.49 -0.59
C LEU A 63 -3.50 -15.44 -1.08
N THR A 64 -4.38 -14.86 -0.27
CA THR A 64 -5.76 -14.59 -0.67
C THR A 64 -5.77 -13.66 -1.89
N LEU A 65 -6.35 -14.12 -2.99
CA LEU A 65 -6.63 -13.28 -4.15
C LEU A 65 -7.70 -12.27 -3.75
N ALA A 66 -7.36 -10.99 -3.72
CA ALA A 66 -8.34 -9.94 -3.54
C ALA A 66 -9.21 -9.89 -4.80
N VAL A 67 -10.52 -10.18 -4.66
CA VAL A 67 -11.47 -9.94 -5.74
C VAL A 67 -11.66 -8.42 -5.85
N MET A 68 -11.35 -7.85 -7.01
CA MET A 68 -11.69 -6.45 -7.29
C MET A 68 -13.16 -6.40 -7.75
N PRO A 69 -14.02 -5.58 -7.11
CA PRO A 69 -15.38 -5.33 -7.59
C PRO A 69 -15.41 -4.51 -8.88
#